data_AF-A0A316NXF8-F1
#
_entry.id   AF-A0A316NXF8-F1
#
_cell.length_a   1.000
_cell.length_b   1.000
_cell.length_c   1.000
_cell.angle_alpha   90.00
_cell.angle_beta   90.00
_cell.angle_gamma   90.00
#
_symmetry.space_group_name_H-M   'P 1'
#
loop_
_entity.id
_entity.type
_entity.pdbx_description
1 polymer ?
#
loop_
_entity_poly.entity_id
_entity_poly.type
_entity_poly.pdbx_seq_one_letter_code
_entity_poly.pdbx_strand_id
1 'polypeptide(L)'
;MVDLNQVGLFLSLAKDYVGKDRFMFIPRRQNVEYMASVGMSMDDLKSVILSLDESDCFGGPEPDRDDGYDEWTVAKFSPEYEGDKLYLKISVKVTAERCKCLSVKLLNDGMGD
;
A
#
# COMPACT_ATOMS: atom_id res chain seq x y z
N MET A 1 -4.85 17.98 -3.12
CA MET A 1 -4.87 18.00 -1.65
C MET A 1 -5.39 16.64 -1.23
N VAL A 2 -4.67 15.92 -0.37
CA VAL A 2 -5.13 14.64 0.19
C VAL A 2 -6.27 14.94 1.17
N ASP A 3 -7.39 14.23 1.08
CA ASP A 3 -8.50 14.35 2.02
C ASP A 3 -8.26 13.39 3.20
N LEU A 4 -7.89 13.95 4.36
CA LEU A 4 -7.55 13.18 5.56
C LEU A 4 -8.69 12.27 6.00
N ASN A 5 -9.94 12.69 5.86
CA ASN A 5 -11.09 11.86 6.26
C ASN A 5 -11.21 10.63 5.35
N GLN A 6 -10.88 10.77 4.06
CA GLN A 6 -10.84 9.63 3.13
C GLN A 6 -9.64 8.72 3.40
N VAL A 7 -8.49 9.28 3.76
CA VAL A 7 -7.30 8.49 4.15
C VAL A 7 -7.59 7.65 5.39
N GLY A 8 -8.16 8.23 6.44
CA GLY A 8 -8.49 7.51 7.67
C GLY A 8 -9.46 6.34 7.43
N LEU A 9 -10.47 6.53 6.57
CA LEU A 9 -11.37 5.45 6.17
C LEU A 9 -10.64 4.38 5.36
N PHE A 10 -9.83 4.78 4.38
CA PHE A 10 -9.04 3.86 3.57
C PHE A 10 -8.13 2.99 4.43
N LEU A 11 -7.39 3.60 5.35
CA LEU A 11 -6.50 2.90 6.28
C LEU A 11 -7.27 1.94 7.18
N SER A 12 -8.41 2.37 7.71
CA SER A 12 -9.26 1.52 8.55
C SER A 12 -9.70 0.24 7.81
N LEU A 13 -10.11 0.38 6.55
CA LEU A 13 -10.48 -0.75 5.69
C LEU A 13 -9.26 -1.63 5.34
N ALA A 14 -8.15 -1.02 4.93
CA ALA A 14 -6.93 -1.74 4.59
C ALA A 14 -6.42 -2.58 5.76
N LYS A 15 -6.39 -2.00 6.96
CA LYS A 15 -5.95 -2.66 8.20
C LYS A 15 -6.91 -3.78 8.61
N ASP A 16 -8.21 -3.57 8.52
CA ASP A 16 -9.21 -4.61 8.78
C ASP A 16 -9.03 -5.82 7.84
N TYR A 17 -8.86 -5.57 6.53
CA TYR A 17 -8.68 -6.64 5.55
C TYR A 17 -7.36 -7.38 5.72
N VAL A 18 -6.27 -6.68 6.03
CA VAL A 18 -4.97 -7.31 6.35
C VAL A 18 -5.09 -8.16 7.62
N GLY A 19 -5.73 -7.65 8.68
CA GLY A 19 -5.94 -8.37 9.93
C GLY A 19 -6.84 -9.60 9.81
N LYS A 20 -7.68 -9.67 8.78
CA LYS A 20 -8.52 -10.83 8.43
C LYS A 20 -7.86 -11.78 7.42
N ASP A 21 -6.56 -11.65 7.17
CA ASP A 21 -5.81 -12.39 6.14
C ASP A 21 -6.37 -12.26 4.72
N ARG A 22 -7.07 -11.15 4.42
CA ARG A 22 -7.58 -10.82 3.08
C ARG A 22 -6.63 -9.91 2.30
N PHE A 23 -5.35 -10.15 2.51
CA PHE A 23 -4.26 -9.43 1.86
C PHE A 23 -3.74 -10.19 0.64
N MET A 24 -3.43 -9.46 -0.44
CA MET A 24 -2.84 -10.02 -1.64
C MET A 24 -1.59 -9.22 -2.03
N PHE A 25 -0.46 -9.92 -2.16
CA PHE A 25 0.74 -9.35 -2.73
C PHE A 25 0.77 -9.57 -4.24
N ILE A 26 1.00 -8.52 -5.03
CA ILE A 26 1.20 -8.64 -6.47
C ILE A 26 2.70 -8.82 -6.76
N PRO A 27 3.15 -10.02 -7.18
CA PRO A 27 4.58 -10.35 -7.27
C PRO A 27 5.21 -9.83 -8.57
N ARG A 28 5.22 -8.50 -8.75
CA ARG A 28 6.00 -7.87 -9.83
C ARG A 28 7.48 -8.07 -9.55
N ARG A 29 8.31 -8.25 -10.59
CA ARG A 29 9.75 -8.48 -10.47
C ARG A 29 10.42 -7.49 -9.50
N GLN A 30 10.13 -6.20 -9.66
CA GLN A 30 10.60 -5.13 -8.76
C GLN A 30 10.25 -5.38 -7.28
N ASN A 31 8.99 -5.73 -6.99
CA ASN A 31 8.53 -5.89 -5.61
C ASN A 31 9.27 -7.06 -4.94
N VAL A 32 9.40 -8.17 -5.67
CA VAL A 32 10.10 -9.38 -5.19
C VAL A 32 11.59 -9.11 -5.00
N GLU A 33 12.24 -8.49 -5.98
CA GLU A 33 13.67 -8.13 -5.90
C GLU A 33 13.94 -7.17 -4.74
N TYR A 34 13.09 -6.15 -4.56
CA TYR A 34 13.24 -5.20 -3.46
C TYR A 34 13.08 -5.88 -2.10
N MET A 35 11.97 -6.59 -1.87
CA MET A 35 11.74 -7.28 -0.60
C MET A 35 12.88 -8.26 -0.28
N ALA A 36 13.36 -9.02 -1.26
CA ALA A 36 14.50 -9.90 -1.09
C ALA A 36 15.80 -9.14 -0.74
N SER A 37 16.05 -7.98 -1.37
CA SER A 37 17.27 -7.19 -1.14
C SER A 37 17.37 -6.60 0.27
N VAL A 38 16.23 -6.30 0.90
CA VAL A 38 16.17 -5.76 2.26
C VAL A 38 15.78 -6.80 3.31
N GLY A 39 15.62 -8.07 2.92
CA GLY A 39 15.21 -9.14 3.83
C GLY A 39 13.78 -9.04 4.35
N MET A 40 12.90 -8.28 3.69
CA MET A 40 11.51 -8.08 4.11
C MET A 40 10.66 -9.32 3.82
N SER A 41 10.09 -9.89 4.87
CA SER A 41 9.12 -10.98 4.76
C SER A 41 7.71 -10.48 4.45
N MET A 42 6.80 -11.42 4.16
CA MET A 42 5.38 -11.08 4.00
C MET A 42 4.76 -10.54 5.29
N ASP A 43 5.20 -11.03 6.43
CA ASP A 43 4.70 -10.60 7.74
C ASP A 43 5.24 -9.21 8.10
N ASP A 44 6.46 -8.87 7.69
CA ASP A 44 7.00 -7.52 7.81
C ASP A 44 6.18 -6.54 6.96
N LEU A 45 5.90 -6.89 5.70
CA LEU A 45 5.08 -6.05 4.82
C LEU A 45 3.67 -5.84 5.38
N LYS A 46 3.03 -6.89 5.90
CA LYS A 46 1.73 -6.77 6.59
C LYS A 46 1.85 -5.86 7.81
N SER A 47 2.91 -6.00 8.61
CA SER A 47 3.15 -5.18 9.79
C SER A 47 3.32 -3.69 9.44
N VAL A 48 4.06 -3.39 8.37
CA VAL A 48 4.18 -2.03 7.81
C VAL A 48 2.81 -1.46 7.43
N ILE A 49 1.97 -2.25 6.75
CA ILE A 49 0.61 -1.79 6.38
C ILE A 49 -0.26 -1.54 7.63
N LEU A 50 -0.14 -2.40 8.64
CA LEU A 50 -0.87 -2.25 9.90
C LEU A 50 -0.42 -1.02 10.71
N SER A 51 0.84 -0.62 10.57
CA SER A 51 1.41 0.57 11.24
C SER A 51 1.18 1.89 10.51
N LEU A 52 0.73 1.88 9.25
CA LEU A 52 0.51 3.10 8.45
C LEU A 52 -0.34 4.15 9.18
N ASP A 53 0.04 5.41 9.05
CA ASP A 53 -0.75 6.54 9.53
C ASP A 53 -1.18 7.46 8.38
N GLU A 54 -2.05 8.44 8.68
CA GLU A 54 -2.54 9.40 7.67
C GLU A 54 -1.40 10.27 7.10
N SER A 55 -0.38 10.57 7.93
CA SER A 55 0.79 11.36 7.56
C SER A 55 1.74 10.64 6.59
N ASP A 56 1.71 9.31 6.56
CA ASP A 56 2.41 8.52 5.55
C ASP A 56 1.79 8.70 4.15
N CYS A 57 0.53 9.14 4.04
CA CYS A 57 -0.16 9.23 2.75
C CYS A 57 0.26 10.46 1.97
N PHE A 58 0.81 10.26 0.76
CA PHE A 58 1.19 11.35 -0.14
C PHE A 58 0.43 11.34 -1.48
N GLY A 59 -0.45 10.35 -1.71
CA GLY A 59 -1.26 10.28 -2.93
C GLY A 59 -2.47 9.36 -2.81
N GLY A 60 -3.58 9.76 -3.43
CA GLY A 60 -4.89 9.13 -3.24
C GLY A 60 -5.52 9.56 -1.90
N PRO A 61 -6.49 8.78 -1.36
CA PRO A 61 -7.16 7.66 -2.00
C PRO A 61 -7.91 8.09 -3.26
N GLU A 62 -7.80 7.32 -4.34
CA GLU A 62 -8.50 7.61 -5.61
C GLU A 62 -8.94 6.32 -6.32
N PRO A 63 -9.91 6.37 -7.25
CA PRO A 63 -10.25 5.21 -8.07
C PRO A 63 -9.04 4.70 -8.86
N ASP A 64 -8.80 3.39 -8.84
CA ASP A 64 -7.74 2.75 -9.62
C ASP A 64 -8.13 2.76 -11.11
N ARG A 65 -7.42 3.56 -11.91
CA ARG A 65 -7.76 3.80 -13.32
C ARG A 65 -7.41 2.63 -14.23
N ASP A 66 -6.51 1.76 -13.80
CA ASP A 66 -6.03 0.61 -14.58
C ASP A 66 -6.94 -0.63 -14.43
N ASP A 67 -7.92 -0.57 -13.54
CA ASP A 67 -8.67 -1.73 -13.08
C ASP A 67 -10.02 -1.94 -13.83
N GLY A 68 -10.29 -1.13 -14.85
CA GLY A 68 -11.48 -1.28 -15.69
C GLY A 68 -12.78 -1.14 -14.90
N TYR A 69 -13.46 -2.27 -14.62
CA TYR A 69 -14.75 -2.34 -13.91
C TYR A 69 -14.63 -2.85 -12.47
N ASP A 70 -13.44 -3.22 -11.98
CA ASP A 70 -13.29 -3.96 -10.72
C ASP A 70 -13.26 -3.08 -9.45
N GLU A 71 -13.52 -1.77 -9.56
CA GLU A 71 -13.75 -0.79 -8.48
C GLU A 71 -12.76 -0.87 -7.30
N TRP A 72 -11.45 -0.78 -7.57
CA TRP A 72 -10.47 -0.60 -6.50
C TRP A 72 -10.27 0.88 -6.18
N THR A 73 -10.07 1.18 -4.89
CA THR A 73 -9.53 2.46 -4.44
C THR A 73 -8.05 2.28 -4.15
N VAL A 74 -7.19 3.18 -4.62
CA VAL A 74 -5.73 3.10 -4.50
C VAL A 74 -5.17 4.30 -3.75
N ALA A 75 -4.17 4.06 -2.91
CA ALA A 75 -3.42 5.10 -2.22
C ALA A 75 -1.92 4.77 -2.18
N LYS A 76 -1.11 5.81 -2.03
CA LYS A 76 0.35 5.77 -2.01
C LYS A 76 0.83 6.31 -0.66
N PHE A 77 1.72 5.58 -0.03
CA PHE A 77 2.24 5.85 1.30
C PHE A 77 3.76 5.81 1.32
N SER A 78 4.34 6.59 2.24
CA SER A 78 5.77 6.62 2.52
C SER A 78 6.12 6.33 3.98
N PRO A 79 5.82 5.11 4.46
CA PRO A 79 6.24 4.70 5.80
C PRO A 79 7.76 4.54 5.89
N GLU A 80 8.27 4.58 7.11
CA GLU A 80 9.64 4.21 7.42
C GLU A 80 9.74 2.70 7.66
N TYR A 81 10.81 2.08 7.15
CA TYR A 81 11.17 0.69 7.40
C TYR A 81 12.69 0.56 7.46
N GLU A 82 13.22 0.07 8.58
CA GLU A 82 14.67 -0.09 8.80
C GLU A 82 15.49 1.20 8.52
N GLY A 83 14.92 2.37 8.81
CA GLY A 83 15.55 3.68 8.62
C GLY A 83 15.41 4.27 7.21
N ASP A 84 14.82 3.54 6.26
CA ASP A 84 14.56 4.00 4.90
C ASP A 84 13.07 4.33 4.69
N LYS A 85 12.80 5.31 3.81
CA LYS A 85 11.43 5.59 3.36
C LYS A 85 11.04 4.63 2.25
N LEU A 86 9.87 3.99 2.38
CA LEU A 86 9.31 3.13 1.35
C LEU A 86 8.44 3.95 0.39
N TYR A 87 8.39 3.55 -0.87
CA TYR A 87 7.24 3.81 -1.72
C TYR A 87 6.32 2.60 -1.62
N LEU A 88 5.15 2.77 -1.04
CA LEU A 88 4.14 1.72 -0.87
C LEU A 88 2.85 2.11 -1.58
N LYS A 89 2.46 1.36 -2.61
CA LYS A 89 1.18 1.53 -3.31
C LYS A 89 0.26 0.36 -2.95
N ILE A 90 -0.83 0.64 -2.26
CA ILE A 90 -1.84 -0.35 -1.87
C ILE A 90 -3.21 0.03 -2.41
N SER A 91 -4.07 -0.98 -2.62
CA SER A 91 -5.46 -0.75 -3.00
C SER A 91 -6.43 -1.58 -2.17
N VAL A 92 -7.63 -1.05 -1.94
CA VAL A 92 -8.72 -1.73 -1.25
C VAL A 92 -9.91 -1.91 -2.19
N LYS A 93 -10.60 -3.04 -2.06
CA LYS A 93 -11.87 -3.31 -2.72
C LYS A 93 -12.90 -3.69 -1.67
N VAL A 94 -13.84 -2.79 -1.42
CA VAL A 94 -14.85 -2.93 -0.36
C VAL A 94 -15.79 -4.10 -0.65
N THR A 95 -16.24 -4.26 -1.89
CA THR A 95 -17.17 -5.32 -2.31
C THR A 95 -16.61 -6.73 -2.13
N ALA A 96 -15.28 -6.88 -2.19
CA ALA A 96 -14.58 -8.15 -1.99
C ALA A 96 -13.92 -8.25 -0.60
N GLU A 97 -13.94 -7.16 0.18
CA GLU A 97 -13.21 -7.00 1.43
C GLU A 97 -11.73 -7.41 1.30
N ARG A 98 -11.02 -6.86 0.31
CA ARG A 98 -9.62 -7.21 0.04
C ARG A 98 -8.70 -6.00 0.03
N CYS A 99 -7.47 -6.23 0.46
CA CYS A 99 -6.35 -5.29 0.34
C CYS A 99 -5.27 -5.89 -0.57
N LYS A 100 -4.72 -5.10 -1.49
CA LYS A 100 -3.62 -5.47 -2.38
C LYS A 100 -2.40 -4.61 -2.11
N CYS A 101 -1.21 -5.20 -2.11
CA CYS A 101 0.03 -4.47 -2.33
C CYS A 101 0.41 -4.52 -3.81
N LEU A 102 0.35 -3.37 -4.48
CA LEU A 102 0.65 -3.19 -5.90
C LEU A 102 2.13 -2.92 -6.14
N SER A 103 2.76 -2.14 -5.25
CA SER A 103 4.17 -1.79 -5.35
C SER A 103 4.78 -1.56 -3.96
N VAL A 104 5.96 -2.10 -3.76
CA VAL A 104 6.83 -1.83 -2.61
C VAL A 104 8.26 -1.70 -3.12
N LYS A 105 8.90 -0.58 -2.83
CA LYS A 105 10.27 -0.25 -3.24
C LYS A 105 10.85 0.83 -2.34
N LEU A 106 12.15 1.06 -2.40
CA LEU A 106 12.77 2.24 -1.81
C LEU A 106 12.16 3.52 -2.42
N LEU A 107 11.79 4.48 -1.57
CA LEU A 107 11.42 5.81 -2.02
C LEU A 107 12.69 6.56 -2.41
N ASN A 108 13.06 6.47 -3.68
CA ASN A 108 14.12 7.32 -4.21
C ASN A 108 13.54 8.71 -4.46
N ASP A 109 14.26 9.75 -4.03
CA ASP A 109 13.94 11.18 -4.21
C ASP A 109 13.80 11.65 -5.68
N GLY A 110 13.78 10.73 -6.65
CA GLY A 110 13.69 11.02 -8.07
C GLY A 110 13.20 9.84 -8.90
N MET A 111 11.89 9.59 -8.91
CA MET A 111 11.15 9.19 -10.13
C MET A 111 9.65 9.12 -9.82
N GLY A 112 8.95 10.16 -10.27
CA GLY A 112 7.51 10.13 -10.52
C GLY A 112 7.20 9.44 -11.85
N ASP A 113 6.02 8.82 -11.86
CA ASP A 113 5.31 8.11 -12.94
C ASP A 113 5.85 6.76 -13.42
#